data_AF-A0A0P0YBI9-F1
#
_entry.id   AF-A0A0P0YBI9-F1
#
_cell.length_a   1.000
_cell.length_b   1.000
_cell.length_c   1.000
_cell.angle_alpha   90.00
_cell.angle_beta   90.00
_cell.angle_gamma   90.00
#
_symmetry.space_group_name_H-M   'P 1'
#
loop_
_entity.id
_entity.type
_entity.pdbx_description
1 polymer ?
#
loop_
_entity_poly.entity_id
_entity_poly.type
_entity_poly.pdbx_seq_one_letter_code
_entity_poly.pdbx_strand_id
1 'polypeptide(L)'
;LSALVNDPSNHVKDTTAWTLGRIFEFLHGSALETAPIITSENCQQILTVLLQSMKDVPNVAEKACGALYFLAQGYVDAGSASPLTPFFQDIIQSLLFVTHREDAGESRLRTAAYETLNEVVRCSIEETGPIVMQLVPVIMMELHQTLEAGKLSTDEREKRSELQGLLCGCLQVIIQKLGAMESTKYSFLQYADQMMELFLRVFACRNATVHEEAMLAIGALAYAAGPNFSKYMPQFYQYLEMGLQNFEEYQVCAITVGVVGDLCRALEDKILPYCDGIMTQLLKDLSSNQLHRSVKPPIFSCFGDIALAIGENFEKYLIYAMPMLQSAADLSAHAAAADDEMLDYTNQLRNGILEAYSGILQGFKSSPKTQLLMQYAPNILNFLDALYNGKDMDDTVMKTAIGVLGDLADTLGVHAGPLINQSISSKKFLEECLASDDPLVKESADWARVAISRAVSG
;
A
#
# COMPACT_ATOMS: atom_id res chain seq x y z
N LEU A 1 25.32 22.84 -10.20
CA LEU A 1 25.56 22.03 -11.41
C LEU A 1 27.05 21.93 -11.78
N SER A 2 27.77 23.02 -12.12
CA SER A 2 29.20 22.91 -12.49
C SER A 2 30.09 22.28 -11.41
N ALA A 3 29.91 22.68 -10.14
CA ALA A 3 30.67 22.12 -9.02
C ALA A 3 30.46 20.60 -8.86
N LEU A 4 29.25 20.09 -9.16
CA LEU A 4 28.96 18.67 -9.05
C LEU A 4 29.79 17.82 -10.02
N VAL A 5 30.07 18.34 -11.23
CA VAL A 5 30.84 17.59 -12.24
C VAL A 5 32.34 17.86 -12.11
N ASN A 6 32.71 19.12 -11.92
CA ASN A 6 34.06 19.60 -12.17
C ASN A 6 34.90 19.85 -10.92
N ASP A 7 34.31 19.85 -9.72
CA ASP A 7 35.07 20.12 -8.50
C ASP A 7 36.08 18.98 -8.24
N PRO A 8 37.34 19.27 -7.89
CA PRO A 8 38.33 18.22 -7.64
C PRO A 8 38.05 17.41 -6.36
N SER A 9 37.20 17.91 -5.45
CA SER A 9 36.90 17.26 -4.18
C SER A 9 35.61 16.44 -4.25
N ASN A 10 35.72 15.13 -4.03
CA ASN A 10 34.56 14.24 -3.95
C ASN A 10 33.56 14.67 -2.85
N HIS A 11 34.04 15.27 -1.75
CA HIS A 11 33.17 15.79 -0.69
C HIS A 11 32.32 16.99 -1.15
N VAL A 12 32.88 17.84 -2.02
CA VAL A 12 32.15 18.99 -2.58
C VAL A 12 31.11 18.49 -3.57
N LYS A 13 31.47 17.54 -4.44
CA LYS A 13 30.52 16.91 -5.38
C LYS A 13 29.36 16.24 -4.63
N ASP A 14 29.67 15.42 -3.65
CA ASP A 14 28.71 14.70 -2.78
C ASP A 14 27.73 15.68 -2.13
N THR A 15 28.25 16.68 -1.42
CA THR A 15 27.42 17.72 -0.78
C THR A 15 26.57 18.47 -1.81
N THR A 16 27.12 18.77 -2.99
CA THR A 16 26.39 19.48 -4.05
C THR A 16 25.23 18.65 -4.60
N ALA A 17 25.42 17.35 -4.83
CA ALA A 17 24.35 16.46 -5.26
C ALA A 17 23.27 16.33 -4.19
N TRP A 18 23.67 16.17 -2.92
CA TRP A 18 22.73 16.11 -1.80
C TRP A 18 21.90 17.40 -1.67
N THR A 19 22.55 18.58 -1.74
CA THR A 19 21.85 19.87 -1.71
C THR A 19 20.87 20.00 -2.87
N LEU A 20 21.24 19.53 -4.07
CA LEU A 20 20.36 19.54 -5.22
C LEU A 20 19.12 18.65 -4.99
N GLY A 21 19.28 17.47 -4.39
CA GLY A 21 18.17 16.62 -4.00
C GLY A 21 17.21 17.27 -2.99
N ARG A 22 17.74 17.98 -1.99
CA ARG A 22 16.91 18.75 -1.04
C ARG A 22 16.15 19.90 -1.70
N ILE A 23 16.76 20.55 -2.71
CA ILE A 23 16.06 21.57 -3.51
C ILE A 23 14.86 20.94 -4.22
N PHE A 24 15.02 19.76 -4.82
CA PHE A 24 13.92 19.08 -5.49
C PHE A 24 12.85 18.60 -4.50
N GLU A 25 13.24 18.09 -3.34
CA GLU A 25 12.29 17.62 -2.33
C GLU A 25 11.41 18.75 -1.77
N PHE A 26 11.98 19.92 -1.48
CA PHE A 26 11.25 21.00 -0.80
C PHE A 26 10.71 22.08 -1.72
N LEU A 27 11.28 22.24 -2.92
CA LEU A 27 11.00 23.36 -3.82
C LEU A 27 10.55 22.91 -5.22
N HIS A 28 10.21 21.64 -5.39
CA HIS A 28 9.60 21.10 -6.60
C HIS A 28 8.43 20.15 -6.26
N GLY A 29 7.29 20.32 -6.93
CA GLY A 29 6.10 19.50 -6.74
C GLY A 29 4.81 20.23 -7.09
N SER A 30 3.73 19.48 -7.28
CA SER A 30 2.38 19.99 -7.59
C SER A 30 1.75 20.82 -6.46
N ALA A 31 2.19 20.60 -5.21
CA ALA A 31 1.66 21.25 -4.02
C ALA A 31 2.21 22.65 -3.73
N LEU A 32 3.20 23.13 -4.50
CA LEU A 32 3.80 24.44 -4.29
C LEU A 32 3.03 25.54 -5.03
N GLU A 33 2.68 26.61 -4.31
CA GLU A 33 2.05 27.81 -4.90
C GLU A 33 3.03 28.66 -5.71
N THR A 34 4.33 28.38 -5.61
CA THR A 34 5.40 29.10 -6.30
C THR A 34 5.69 28.50 -7.68
N ALA A 35 6.19 29.33 -8.60
CA ALA A 35 6.57 28.86 -9.93
C ALA A 35 7.61 27.72 -9.83
N PRO A 36 7.48 26.64 -10.62
CA PRO A 36 8.35 25.48 -10.51
C PRO A 36 9.80 25.87 -10.83
N ILE A 37 10.73 25.49 -9.95
CA ILE A 37 12.16 25.72 -10.15
C ILE A 37 12.67 24.95 -11.39
N ILE A 38 12.01 23.84 -11.72
CA ILE A 38 12.33 23.01 -12.87
C ILE A 38 11.47 23.43 -14.06
N THR A 39 12.14 23.89 -15.11
CA THR A 39 11.53 24.27 -16.38
C THR A 39 12.02 23.34 -17.48
N SER A 40 11.30 23.25 -18.59
CA SER A 40 11.74 22.48 -19.75
C SER A 40 13.12 22.94 -20.27
N GLU A 41 13.47 24.21 -20.06
CA GLU A 41 14.76 24.78 -20.48
C GLU A 41 15.94 24.31 -19.61
N ASN A 42 15.75 24.18 -18.29
CA ASN A 42 16.82 23.78 -17.38
C ASN A 42 16.86 22.27 -17.10
N CYS A 43 15.74 21.56 -17.33
CA CYS A 43 15.61 20.12 -17.05
C CYS A 43 16.65 19.29 -17.79
N GLN A 44 16.87 19.54 -19.08
CA GLN A 44 17.89 18.84 -19.87
C GLN A 44 19.29 18.98 -19.26
N GLN A 45 19.66 20.19 -18.83
CA GLN A 45 20.97 20.44 -18.24
C GLN A 45 21.10 19.76 -16.87
N ILE A 46 20.06 19.81 -16.04
CA ILE A 46 20.01 19.14 -14.75
C ILE A 46 20.19 17.63 -14.93
N LEU A 47 19.41 17.01 -15.83
CA LEU A 47 19.49 15.58 -16.12
C LEU A 47 20.86 15.19 -16.65
N THR A 48 21.41 15.95 -17.60
CA THR A 48 22.76 15.68 -18.14
C THR A 48 23.80 15.61 -17.02
N VAL A 49 23.75 16.56 -16.09
CA VAL A 49 24.66 16.62 -14.94
C VAL A 49 24.43 15.48 -13.97
N LEU A 50 23.18 15.15 -13.64
CA LEU A 50 22.85 14.04 -12.73
C LEU A 50 23.30 12.69 -13.32
N LEU A 51 22.95 12.40 -14.57
CA LEU A 51 23.31 11.15 -15.25
C LEU A 51 24.83 11.01 -15.44
N GLN A 52 25.54 12.12 -15.64
CA GLN A 52 27.01 12.12 -15.63
C GLN A 52 27.57 11.81 -14.23
N SER A 53 27.00 12.39 -13.19
CA SER A 53 27.46 12.23 -11.80
C SER A 53 27.19 10.83 -11.24
N MET A 54 26.18 10.13 -11.77
CA MET A 54 25.94 8.71 -11.49
C MET A 54 27.08 7.78 -11.91
N LYS A 55 28.00 8.25 -12.75
CA LYS A 55 29.20 7.52 -13.18
C LYS A 55 30.43 7.83 -12.33
N ASP A 56 30.30 8.74 -11.36
CA ASP A 56 31.39 9.11 -10.44
C ASP A 56 31.51 8.09 -9.28
N VAL A 57 32.38 8.36 -8.31
CA VAL A 57 32.60 7.52 -7.13
C VAL A 57 31.29 7.22 -6.36
N PRO A 58 31.19 6.08 -5.65
CA PRO A 58 29.91 5.58 -5.12
C PRO A 58 29.10 6.56 -4.28
N ASN A 59 29.74 7.33 -3.40
CA ASN A 59 29.05 8.31 -2.55
C ASN A 59 28.44 9.47 -3.38
N VAL A 60 29.13 9.95 -4.41
CA VAL A 60 28.60 11.01 -5.30
C VAL A 60 27.47 10.45 -6.16
N ALA A 61 27.64 9.24 -6.69
CA ALA A 61 26.64 8.58 -7.52
C ALA A 61 25.35 8.27 -6.74
N GLU A 62 25.45 7.87 -5.47
CA GLU A 62 24.30 7.63 -4.60
C GLU A 62 23.50 8.92 -4.37
N LYS A 63 24.18 10.05 -4.10
CA LYS A 63 23.49 11.35 -4.01
C LYS A 63 22.92 11.82 -5.34
N ALA A 64 23.55 11.51 -6.47
CA ALA A 64 23.00 11.82 -7.78
C ALA A 64 21.71 11.01 -8.06
N CYS A 65 21.66 9.74 -7.64
CA CYS A 65 20.43 8.93 -7.67
C CYS A 65 19.36 9.55 -6.77
N GLY A 66 19.68 9.83 -5.50
CA GLY A 66 18.74 10.48 -4.57
C GLY A 66 18.22 11.83 -5.06
N ALA A 67 19.04 12.64 -5.73
CA ALA A 67 18.57 13.87 -6.36
C ALA A 67 17.60 13.59 -7.52
N LEU A 68 17.90 12.62 -8.39
CA LEU A 68 16.96 12.23 -9.44
C LEU A 68 15.65 11.67 -8.86
N TYR A 69 15.70 10.93 -7.75
CA TYR A 69 14.51 10.42 -7.05
C TYR A 69 13.55 11.57 -6.70
N PHE A 70 14.03 12.60 -5.99
CA PHE A 70 13.17 13.73 -5.61
C PHE A 70 12.72 14.56 -6.81
N LEU A 71 13.54 14.63 -7.86
CA LEU A 71 13.13 15.26 -9.12
C LEU A 71 11.99 14.49 -9.80
N ALA A 72 12.04 13.15 -9.82
CA ALA A 72 10.98 12.33 -10.36
C ALA A 72 9.71 12.45 -9.50
N GLN A 73 9.85 12.33 -8.18
CA GLN A 73 8.75 12.37 -7.21
C GLN A 73 7.86 13.61 -7.37
N GLY A 74 8.44 14.78 -7.65
CA GLY A 74 7.67 16.01 -7.87
C GLY A 74 6.72 15.99 -9.08
N TYR A 75 6.81 14.97 -9.95
CA TYR A 75 5.93 14.77 -11.11
C TYR A 75 4.95 13.59 -10.97
N VAL A 76 4.94 12.85 -9.86
CA VAL A 76 4.05 11.66 -9.68
C VAL A 76 2.59 12.00 -9.94
N ASP A 77 2.12 13.13 -9.40
CA ASP A 77 0.71 13.55 -9.50
C ASP A 77 0.39 14.39 -10.75
N ALA A 78 1.36 14.58 -11.66
CA ALA A 78 1.16 15.45 -12.82
C ALA A 78 0.17 14.86 -13.84
N GLY A 79 -0.04 13.54 -13.84
CA GLY A 79 -1.00 12.83 -14.71
C GLY A 79 -0.78 13.00 -16.21
N SER A 80 0.31 13.65 -16.62
CA SER A 80 0.57 14.11 -17.99
C SER A 80 2.08 14.14 -18.26
N ALA A 81 2.46 14.35 -19.52
CA ALA A 81 3.85 14.37 -19.93
C ALA A 81 4.65 15.43 -19.15
N SER A 82 5.64 14.96 -18.39
CA SER A 82 6.58 15.81 -17.66
C SER A 82 7.79 16.18 -18.52
N PRO A 83 8.58 17.19 -18.14
CA PRO A 83 9.88 17.47 -18.75
C PRO A 83 10.87 16.29 -18.73
N LEU A 84 10.63 15.26 -17.90
CA LEU A 84 11.44 14.04 -17.86
C LEU A 84 11.10 13.05 -18.98
N THR A 85 9.88 13.11 -19.54
CA THR A 85 9.36 12.17 -20.54
C THR A 85 10.31 11.97 -21.73
N PRO A 86 10.89 13.02 -22.36
CA PRO A 86 11.79 12.86 -23.50
C PRO A 86 13.10 12.13 -23.15
N PHE A 87 13.50 12.14 -21.88
CA PHE A 87 14.75 11.57 -21.38
C PHE A 87 14.53 10.25 -20.62
N PHE A 88 13.29 9.75 -20.60
CA PHE A 88 12.91 8.60 -19.78
C PHE A 88 13.77 7.37 -20.08
N GLN A 89 14.00 7.07 -21.36
CA GLN A 89 14.85 5.95 -21.76
C GLN A 89 16.29 6.08 -21.26
N ASP A 90 16.89 7.27 -21.39
CA ASP A 90 18.27 7.53 -20.96
C ASP A 90 18.41 7.42 -19.44
N ILE A 91 17.40 7.89 -18.70
CA ILE A 91 17.33 7.77 -17.26
C ILE A 91 17.30 6.30 -16.83
N ILE A 92 16.40 5.51 -17.40
CA ILE A 92 16.27 4.08 -17.10
C ILE A 92 17.58 3.34 -17.40
N GLN A 93 18.18 3.58 -18.57
CA GLN A 93 19.45 2.95 -18.96
C GLN A 93 20.59 3.34 -18.02
N SER A 94 20.65 4.60 -17.59
CA SER A 94 21.68 5.06 -16.65
C SER A 94 21.51 4.41 -15.27
N LEU A 95 20.28 4.30 -14.77
CA LEU A 95 20.01 3.65 -13.47
C LEU A 95 20.34 2.16 -13.51
N LEU A 96 19.95 1.45 -14.57
CA LEU A 96 20.36 0.05 -14.77
C LEU A 96 21.88 -0.08 -14.88
N PHE A 97 22.57 0.86 -15.54
CA PHE A 97 24.03 0.84 -15.56
C PHE A 97 24.62 0.97 -14.14
N VAL A 98 24.04 1.83 -13.29
CA VAL A 98 24.47 2.01 -11.90
C VAL A 98 24.27 0.73 -11.07
N THR A 99 23.14 0.03 -11.22
CA THR A 99 22.87 -1.19 -10.45
C THR A 99 23.88 -2.31 -10.73
N HIS A 100 24.45 -2.32 -11.94
CA HIS A 100 25.43 -3.29 -12.44
C HIS A 100 26.90 -2.90 -12.21
N ARG A 101 27.20 -1.75 -11.60
CA ARG A 101 28.60 -1.37 -11.33
C ARG A 101 29.26 -2.36 -10.38
N GLU A 102 30.57 -2.56 -10.55
CA GLU A 102 31.36 -3.42 -9.66
C GLU A 102 31.37 -2.91 -8.20
N ASP A 103 31.35 -1.59 -8.02
CA ASP A 103 31.30 -0.89 -6.74
C ASP A 103 29.88 -0.55 -6.28
N ALA A 104 28.83 -1.09 -6.92
CA ALA A 104 27.43 -0.80 -6.58
C ALA A 104 27.04 -1.18 -5.14
N GLY A 105 27.78 -2.12 -4.52
CA GLY A 105 27.59 -2.48 -3.12
C GLY A 105 28.10 -1.43 -2.12
N GLU A 106 28.89 -0.45 -2.56
CA GLU A 106 29.43 0.59 -1.69
C GLU A 106 28.43 1.73 -1.49
N SER A 107 28.48 2.38 -0.33
CA SER A 107 27.66 3.57 -0.01
C SER A 107 26.15 3.41 -0.22
N ARG A 108 25.63 2.18 -0.27
CA ARG A 108 24.22 1.87 -0.60
C ARG A 108 23.81 2.29 -2.02
N LEU A 109 24.78 2.40 -2.94
CA LEU A 109 24.55 2.88 -4.31
C LEU A 109 23.49 2.04 -5.05
N ARG A 110 23.57 0.71 -4.94
CA ARG A 110 22.61 -0.19 -5.60
C ARG A 110 21.19 0.03 -5.09
N THR A 111 21.02 0.16 -3.78
CA THR A 111 19.72 0.44 -3.14
C THR A 111 19.15 1.76 -3.64
N ALA A 112 19.94 2.84 -3.59
CA ALA A 112 19.52 4.15 -4.09
C ALA A 112 19.15 4.14 -5.59
N ALA A 113 19.88 3.37 -6.41
CA ALA A 113 19.59 3.24 -7.83
C ALA A 113 18.26 2.51 -8.09
N TYR A 114 17.97 1.43 -7.37
CA TYR A 114 16.69 0.72 -7.47
C TYR A 114 15.52 1.54 -6.91
N GLU A 115 15.70 2.25 -5.81
CA GLU A 115 14.68 3.17 -5.26
C GLU A 115 14.36 4.30 -6.25
N THR A 116 15.39 4.87 -6.88
CA THR A 116 15.23 5.90 -7.92
C THR A 116 14.57 5.35 -9.17
N LEU A 117 14.93 4.13 -9.58
CA LEU A 117 14.28 3.44 -10.69
C LEU A 117 12.79 3.24 -10.43
N ASN A 118 12.44 2.82 -9.22
CA ASN A 118 11.05 2.65 -8.80
C ASN A 118 10.28 3.96 -8.89
N GLU A 119 10.85 5.05 -8.39
CA GLU A 119 10.19 6.36 -8.42
C GLU A 119 10.00 6.87 -9.85
N VAL A 120 11.01 6.73 -10.71
CA VAL A 120 10.89 7.06 -12.15
C VAL A 120 9.79 6.22 -12.81
N VAL A 121 9.68 4.93 -12.49
CA VAL A 121 8.60 4.08 -12.98
C VAL A 121 7.23 4.54 -12.46
N ARG A 122 7.09 4.94 -11.20
CA ARG A 122 5.83 5.47 -10.65
C ARG A 122 5.35 6.71 -11.43
N CYS A 123 6.28 7.55 -11.87
CA CYS A 123 6.00 8.74 -12.69
C CYS A 123 5.71 8.46 -14.17
N SER A 124 5.80 7.20 -14.63
CA SER A 124 5.53 6.89 -16.04
C SER A 124 4.08 7.18 -16.45
N ILE A 125 3.86 7.38 -17.73
CA ILE A 125 2.54 7.59 -18.34
C ILE A 125 2.35 6.59 -19.48
N GLU A 126 1.17 6.55 -20.09
CA GLU A 126 0.88 5.65 -21.22
C GLU A 126 1.94 5.73 -22.33
N GLU A 127 2.49 6.92 -22.61
CA GLU A 127 3.55 7.12 -23.61
C GLU A 127 4.87 6.41 -23.26
N THR A 128 5.22 6.32 -21.97
CA THR A 128 6.46 5.67 -21.50
C THR A 128 6.25 4.21 -21.09
N GLY A 129 4.99 3.73 -21.08
CA GLY A 129 4.62 2.34 -20.80
C GLY A 129 5.42 1.29 -21.60
N PRO A 130 5.64 1.45 -22.93
CA PRO A 130 6.46 0.53 -23.70
C PRO A 130 7.93 0.43 -23.25
N ILE A 131 8.48 1.48 -22.65
CA ILE A 131 9.84 1.48 -22.08
C ILE A 131 9.83 0.71 -20.76
N VAL A 132 8.85 0.95 -19.89
CA VAL A 132 8.68 0.21 -18.63
C VAL A 132 8.46 -1.28 -18.89
N MET A 133 7.71 -1.64 -19.93
CA MET A 133 7.53 -3.03 -20.37
C MET A 133 8.86 -3.75 -20.67
N GLN A 134 9.88 -3.04 -21.17
CA GLN A 134 11.19 -3.64 -21.46
C GLN A 134 11.97 -3.98 -20.19
N LEU A 135 11.63 -3.36 -19.04
CA LEU A 135 12.27 -3.65 -17.75
C LEU A 135 11.86 -5.00 -17.18
N VAL A 136 10.61 -5.44 -17.43
CA VAL A 136 10.06 -6.70 -16.91
C VAL A 136 11.00 -7.89 -17.13
N PRO A 137 11.40 -8.24 -18.37
CA PRO A 137 12.31 -9.37 -18.59
C PRO A 137 13.71 -9.15 -18.02
N VAL A 138 14.19 -7.90 -17.94
CA VAL A 138 15.53 -7.59 -17.39
C VAL A 138 15.56 -7.90 -15.90
N ILE A 139 14.62 -7.34 -15.12
CA ILE A 139 14.56 -7.52 -13.67
C ILE A 139 14.22 -8.98 -13.32
N MET A 140 13.34 -9.64 -14.08
CA MET A 140 13.06 -11.07 -13.92
C MET A 140 14.30 -11.94 -14.14
N MET A 141 15.09 -11.65 -15.18
CA MET A 141 16.32 -12.37 -15.47
C MET A 141 17.35 -12.19 -14.34
N GLU A 142 17.51 -10.97 -13.82
CA GLU A 142 18.37 -10.70 -12.67
C GLU A 142 17.92 -11.48 -11.43
N LEU A 143 16.62 -11.46 -11.13
CA LEU A 143 16.05 -12.22 -10.00
C LEU A 143 16.31 -13.72 -10.17
N HIS A 144 16.09 -14.26 -11.37
CA HIS A 144 16.38 -15.65 -11.69
C HIS A 144 17.85 -16.00 -11.44
N GLN A 145 18.80 -15.16 -11.90
CA GLN A 145 20.23 -15.38 -11.69
C GLN A 145 20.60 -15.43 -10.20
N THR A 146 19.96 -14.61 -9.36
CA THR A 146 20.19 -14.69 -7.91
C THR A 146 19.78 -16.04 -7.32
N LEU A 147 18.78 -16.72 -7.91
CA LEU A 147 18.22 -17.97 -7.41
C LEU A 147 19.05 -19.20 -7.84
N GLU A 148 19.83 -19.12 -8.91
CA GLU A 148 20.67 -20.22 -9.44
C GLU A 148 22.03 -20.35 -8.73
N ALA A 149 22.45 -19.36 -7.94
CA ALA A 149 23.75 -19.36 -7.30
C ALA A 149 23.90 -20.46 -6.22
N GLY A 150 25.03 -21.17 -6.24
CA GLY A 150 25.35 -22.32 -5.38
C GLY A 150 25.57 -22.00 -3.90
N LYS A 151 26.32 -22.86 -3.18
CA LYS A 151 26.60 -22.65 -1.75
C LYS A 151 27.44 -21.39 -1.55
N LEU A 152 26.82 -20.35 -1.01
CA LEU A 152 27.44 -19.07 -0.66
C LEU A 152 27.89 -19.04 0.81
N SER A 153 28.84 -18.17 1.12
CA SER A 153 29.12 -17.78 2.51
C SER A 153 27.93 -17.01 3.12
N THR A 154 27.94 -16.82 4.45
CA THR A 154 26.87 -16.06 5.13
C THR A 154 26.76 -14.62 4.62
N ASP A 155 27.89 -13.91 4.45
CA ASP A 155 27.93 -12.53 3.96
C ASP A 155 27.43 -12.41 2.51
N GLU A 156 27.83 -13.35 1.64
CA GLU A 156 27.33 -13.38 0.26
C GLU A 156 25.82 -13.72 0.20
N ARG A 157 25.33 -14.54 1.12
CA ARG A 157 23.90 -14.85 1.23
C ARG A 157 23.10 -13.62 1.65
N GLU A 158 23.59 -12.84 2.60
CA GLU A 158 22.93 -11.60 3.04
C GLU A 158 22.87 -10.58 1.90
N LYS A 159 23.97 -10.33 1.21
CA LYS A 159 24.01 -9.44 0.02
C LYS A 159 23.09 -9.91 -1.10
N ARG A 160 23.00 -11.23 -1.31
CA ARG A 160 22.06 -11.81 -2.27
C ARG A 160 20.61 -11.60 -1.84
N SER A 161 20.30 -11.80 -0.56
CA SER A 161 18.97 -11.55 -0.03
C SER A 161 18.58 -10.08 -0.18
N GLU A 162 19.47 -9.15 0.15
CA GLU A 162 19.24 -7.72 -0.09
C GLU A 162 18.91 -7.44 -1.57
N LEU A 163 19.71 -7.97 -2.49
CA LEU A 163 19.45 -7.84 -3.93
C LEU A 163 18.09 -8.44 -4.34
N GLN A 164 17.72 -9.60 -3.81
CA GLN A 164 16.42 -10.21 -4.07
C GLN A 164 15.26 -9.34 -3.60
N GLY A 165 15.40 -8.71 -2.42
CA GLY A 165 14.44 -7.73 -1.93
C GLY A 165 14.27 -6.56 -2.89
N LEU A 166 15.39 -5.94 -3.30
CA LEU A 166 15.38 -4.82 -4.27
C LEU A 166 14.72 -5.19 -5.61
N LEU A 167 15.02 -6.38 -6.13
CA LEU A 167 14.44 -6.87 -7.39
C LEU A 167 12.94 -7.18 -7.25
N CYS A 168 12.50 -7.75 -6.12
CA CYS A 168 11.08 -7.99 -5.85
C CYS A 168 10.31 -6.68 -5.71
N GLY A 169 10.84 -5.71 -4.94
CA GLY A 169 10.25 -4.37 -4.83
C GLY A 169 10.21 -3.64 -6.17
N CYS A 170 11.25 -3.78 -7.01
CA CYS A 170 11.24 -3.21 -8.36
C CYS A 170 10.16 -3.85 -9.24
N LEU A 171 10.03 -5.18 -9.22
CA LEU A 171 8.94 -5.87 -9.90
C LEU A 171 7.58 -5.43 -9.37
N GLN A 172 7.38 -5.30 -8.07
CA GLN A 172 6.13 -4.80 -7.49
C GLN A 172 5.72 -3.46 -8.11
N VAL A 173 6.63 -2.48 -8.17
CA VAL A 173 6.32 -1.16 -8.73
C VAL A 173 6.01 -1.24 -10.23
N ILE A 174 6.78 -2.03 -10.98
CA ILE A 174 6.54 -2.26 -12.42
C ILE A 174 5.17 -2.90 -12.63
N ILE A 175 4.81 -3.93 -11.83
CA ILE A 175 3.53 -4.64 -11.89
C ILE A 175 2.37 -3.67 -11.61
N GLN A 176 2.44 -2.89 -10.53
CA GLN A 176 1.42 -1.90 -10.18
C GLN A 176 1.20 -0.91 -11.32
N LYS A 177 2.30 -0.40 -11.90
CA LYS A 177 2.22 0.64 -12.91
C LYS A 177 1.70 0.13 -14.26
N LEU A 178 2.23 -0.98 -14.75
CA LEU A 178 1.76 -1.60 -16.00
C LEU A 178 0.37 -2.21 -15.86
N GLY A 179 0.02 -2.71 -14.68
CA GLY A 179 -1.32 -3.23 -14.37
C GLY A 179 -2.41 -2.16 -14.37
N ALA A 180 -2.04 -0.90 -14.12
CA ALA A 180 -2.94 0.25 -14.16
C ALA A 180 -3.09 0.87 -15.57
N MET A 181 -2.16 0.61 -16.49
CA MET A 181 -2.20 1.12 -17.87
C MET A 181 -2.96 0.18 -18.80
N GLU A 182 -3.99 0.67 -19.49
CA GLU A 182 -4.79 -0.17 -20.40
C GLU A 182 -3.96 -0.70 -21.57
N SER A 183 -3.01 0.10 -22.07
CA SER A 183 -2.20 -0.23 -23.25
C SER A 183 -1.21 -1.38 -23.01
N THR A 184 -0.73 -1.55 -21.78
CA THR A 184 0.33 -2.51 -21.44
C THR A 184 -0.15 -3.70 -20.61
N LYS A 185 -1.27 -3.59 -19.89
CA LYS A 185 -1.80 -4.61 -18.97
C LYS A 185 -1.82 -6.02 -19.58
N TYR A 186 -2.37 -6.20 -20.77
CA TYR A 186 -2.48 -7.53 -21.41
C TYR A 186 -1.12 -8.13 -21.81
N SER A 187 -0.19 -7.27 -22.26
CA SER A 187 1.16 -7.68 -22.66
C SER A 187 2.01 -8.03 -21.44
N PHE A 188 1.89 -7.23 -20.38
CA PHE A 188 2.54 -7.46 -19.10
C PHE A 188 2.09 -8.79 -18.46
N LEU A 189 0.79 -9.10 -18.49
CA LEU A 189 0.26 -10.33 -17.90
C LEU A 189 0.75 -11.62 -18.57
N GLN A 190 1.37 -11.56 -19.76
CA GLN A 190 2.05 -12.71 -20.37
C GLN A 190 3.24 -13.20 -19.54
N TYR A 191 3.82 -12.33 -18.71
CA TYR A 191 4.93 -12.67 -17.81
C TYR A 191 4.46 -13.20 -16.44
N ALA A 192 3.15 -13.17 -16.15
CA ALA A 192 2.61 -13.46 -14.82
C ALA A 192 2.99 -14.86 -14.30
N ASP A 193 2.97 -15.88 -15.16
CA ASP A 193 3.31 -17.25 -14.78
C ASP A 193 4.78 -17.36 -14.34
N GLN A 194 5.68 -16.75 -15.11
CA GLN A 194 7.11 -16.73 -14.82
C GLN A 194 7.44 -15.89 -13.57
N MET A 195 6.77 -14.74 -13.40
CA MET A 195 6.91 -13.93 -12.19
C MET A 195 6.48 -14.71 -10.93
N MET A 196 5.34 -15.40 -10.98
CA MET A 196 4.90 -16.24 -9.86
C MET A 196 5.88 -17.37 -9.56
N GLU A 197 6.42 -18.05 -10.58
CA GLU A 197 7.46 -19.07 -10.36
C GLU A 197 8.67 -18.49 -9.62
N LEU A 198 9.15 -17.31 -10.03
CA LEU A 198 10.27 -16.63 -9.38
C LEU A 198 9.95 -16.26 -7.94
N PHE A 199 8.79 -15.63 -7.66
CA PHE A 199 8.41 -15.25 -6.30
C PHE A 199 8.25 -16.45 -5.38
N LEU A 200 7.65 -17.56 -5.86
CA LEU A 200 7.54 -18.79 -5.07
C LEU A 200 8.91 -19.38 -4.72
N ARG A 201 9.87 -19.32 -5.65
CA ARG A 201 11.26 -19.74 -5.41
C ARG A 201 11.99 -18.82 -4.43
N VAL A 202 11.65 -17.53 -4.39
CA VAL A 202 12.25 -16.56 -3.46
C VAL A 202 11.95 -16.92 -2.00
N PHE A 203 10.75 -17.45 -1.67
CA PHE A 203 10.43 -17.91 -0.32
C PHE A 203 11.33 -19.04 0.21
N ALA A 204 12.08 -19.74 -0.67
CA ALA A 204 13.07 -20.72 -0.23
C ALA A 204 14.31 -20.08 0.46
N CYS A 205 14.52 -18.77 0.31
CA CYS A 205 15.71 -18.07 0.80
C CYS A 205 15.70 -17.83 2.33
N ARG A 206 14.56 -18.00 3.01
CA ARG A 206 14.38 -17.86 4.47
C ARG A 206 14.96 -16.55 5.01
N ASN A 207 14.54 -15.42 4.43
CA ASN A 207 14.90 -14.08 4.90
C ASN A 207 13.62 -13.23 4.98
N ALA A 208 13.35 -12.63 6.15
CA ALA A 208 12.10 -11.94 6.42
C ALA A 208 11.85 -10.76 5.46
N THR A 209 12.83 -9.89 5.27
CA THR A 209 12.74 -8.73 4.37
C THR A 209 12.45 -9.14 2.93
N VAL A 210 13.10 -10.21 2.46
CA VAL A 210 12.87 -10.73 1.11
C VAL A 210 11.48 -11.33 0.97
N HIS A 211 10.98 -11.99 2.02
CA HIS A 211 9.63 -12.53 2.03
C HIS A 211 8.58 -11.42 1.98
N GLU A 212 8.81 -10.31 2.69
CA GLU A 212 7.96 -9.12 2.66
C GLU A 212 7.85 -8.55 1.24
N GLU A 213 8.97 -8.28 0.58
CA GLU A 213 8.99 -7.73 -0.79
C GLU A 213 8.36 -8.69 -1.81
N ALA A 214 8.62 -10.00 -1.68
CA ALA A 214 7.99 -11.00 -2.53
C ALA A 214 6.47 -11.07 -2.32
N MET A 215 6.00 -10.96 -1.07
CA MET A 215 4.57 -10.98 -0.74
C MET A 215 3.87 -9.74 -1.32
N LEU A 216 4.46 -8.56 -1.17
CA LEU A 216 3.96 -7.31 -1.77
C LEU A 216 3.89 -7.38 -3.30
N ALA A 217 4.91 -7.93 -3.94
CA ALA A 217 4.93 -8.13 -5.39
C ALA A 217 3.83 -9.10 -5.87
N ILE A 218 3.56 -10.17 -5.09
CA ILE A 218 2.45 -11.09 -5.37
C ILE A 218 1.10 -10.41 -5.18
N GLY A 219 0.91 -9.59 -4.14
CA GLY A 219 -0.31 -8.80 -3.94
C GLY A 219 -0.59 -7.87 -5.12
N ALA A 220 0.43 -7.14 -5.58
CA ALA A 220 0.34 -6.31 -6.78
C ALA A 220 -0.03 -7.13 -8.04
N LEU A 221 0.54 -8.34 -8.20
CA LEU A 221 0.22 -9.22 -9.32
C LEU A 221 -1.21 -9.77 -9.23
N ALA A 222 -1.69 -10.09 -8.03
CA ALA A 222 -3.06 -10.50 -7.81
C ALA A 222 -4.03 -9.41 -8.23
N TYR A 223 -3.81 -8.17 -7.77
CA TYR A 223 -4.63 -7.03 -8.17
C TYR A 223 -4.63 -6.81 -9.70
N ALA A 224 -3.47 -6.88 -10.35
CA ALA A 224 -3.36 -6.69 -11.79
C ALA A 224 -4.01 -7.83 -12.61
N ALA A 225 -3.88 -9.07 -12.16
CA ALA A 225 -4.42 -10.25 -12.84
C ALA A 225 -5.91 -10.48 -12.55
N GLY A 226 -6.42 -9.96 -11.43
CA GLY A 226 -7.78 -10.13 -10.95
C GLY A 226 -8.18 -11.62 -10.85
N PRO A 227 -9.34 -12.02 -11.40
CA PRO A 227 -9.88 -13.36 -11.21
C PRO A 227 -9.01 -14.47 -11.83
N ASN A 228 -8.09 -14.13 -12.73
CA ASN A 228 -7.14 -15.07 -13.34
C ASN A 228 -6.03 -15.48 -12.38
N PHE A 229 -5.82 -14.76 -11.26
CA PHE A 229 -4.85 -15.13 -10.23
C PHE A 229 -5.22 -16.45 -9.52
N SER A 230 -6.51 -16.86 -9.58
CA SER A 230 -7.03 -18.09 -8.96
C SER A 230 -6.22 -19.36 -9.29
N LYS A 231 -5.58 -19.43 -10.45
CA LYS A 231 -4.74 -20.58 -10.85
C LYS A 231 -3.49 -20.77 -9.98
N TYR A 232 -3.00 -19.71 -9.33
CA TYR A 232 -1.80 -19.77 -8.49
C TYR A 232 -2.09 -20.12 -7.03
N MET A 233 -3.33 -19.90 -6.58
CA MET A 233 -3.74 -20.10 -5.18
C MET A 233 -3.42 -21.49 -4.62
N PRO A 234 -3.59 -22.61 -5.34
CA PRO A 234 -3.27 -23.93 -4.79
C PRO A 234 -1.81 -24.08 -4.34
N GLN A 235 -0.87 -23.44 -5.03
CA GLN A 235 0.55 -23.48 -4.67
C GLN A 235 0.94 -22.35 -3.72
N PHE A 236 0.37 -21.17 -3.91
CA PHE A 236 0.69 -19.98 -3.12
C PHE A 236 0.14 -20.06 -1.68
N TYR A 237 -1.00 -20.72 -1.48
CA TYR A 237 -1.69 -20.77 -0.18
C TYR A 237 -0.82 -21.26 0.98
N GLN A 238 0.07 -22.22 0.74
CA GLN A 238 1.00 -22.69 1.79
C GLN A 238 1.94 -21.59 2.30
N TYR A 239 2.35 -20.67 1.43
CA TYR A 239 3.22 -19.55 1.78
C TYR A 239 2.44 -18.43 2.45
N LEU A 240 1.19 -18.22 2.01
CA LEU A 240 0.25 -17.31 2.66
C LEU A 240 -0.01 -17.76 4.12
N GLU A 241 -0.31 -19.03 4.34
CA GLU A 241 -0.52 -19.59 5.68
C GLU A 241 0.74 -19.47 6.55
N MET A 242 1.91 -19.76 5.99
CA MET A 242 3.21 -19.60 6.67
C MET A 242 3.45 -18.14 7.09
N GLY A 243 3.13 -17.16 6.23
CA GLY A 243 3.28 -15.75 6.52
C GLY A 243 2.35 -15.27 7.64
N LEU A 244 1.09 -15.71 7.61
CA LEU A 244 0.11 -15.39 8.65
C LEU A 244 0.52 -16.00 10.02
N GLN A 245 1.16 -17.17 10.03
CA GLN A 245 1.63 -17.82 11.25
C GLN A 245 2.91 -17.22 11.85
N ASN A 246 3.60 -16.33 11.13
CA ASN A 246 4.91 -15.81 11.52
C ASN A 246 4.80 -14.61 12.49
N PHE A 247 4.45 -14.88 13.74
CA PHE A 247 4.32 -13.86 14.77
C PHE A 247 5.66 -13.27 15.25
N GLU A 248 6.80 -13.94 14.99
CA GLU A 248 8.13 -13.43 15.33
C GLU A 248 8.52 -12.25 14.43
N GLU A 249 8.26 -12.36 13.13
CA GLU A 249 8.49 -11.30 12.15
C GLU A 249 7.16 -10.59 11.83
N TYR A 250 6.71 -9.76 12.78
CA TYR A 250 5.38 -9.14 12.72
C TYR A 250 5.14 -8.28 11.46
N GLN A 251 6.19 -7.74 10.84
CA GLN A 251 6.09 -6.98 9.58
C GLN A 251 5.64 -7.89 8.42
N VAL A 252 6.25 -9.07 8.31
CA VAL A 252 5.86 -10.08 7.31
C VAL A 252 4.42 -10.54 7.55
N CYS A 253 4.04 -10.74 8.81
CA CYS A 253 2.65 -11.08 9.17
C CYS A 253 1.67 -9.98 8.72
N ALA A 254 1.92 -8.71 9.09
CA ALA A 254 1.07 -7.58 8.70
C ALA A 254 0.92 -7.42 7.19
N ILE A 255 2.02 -7.60 6.44
CA ILE A 255 2.01 -7.55 4.97
C ILE A 255 1.23 -8.72 4.39
N THR A 256 1.42 -9.92 4.94
CA THR A 256 0.68 -11.10 4.50
C THR A 256 -0.82 -10.89 4.70
N VAL A 257 -1.24 -10.28 5.80
CA VAL A 257 -2.64 -9.89 6.04
C VAL A 257 -3.12 -8.88 4.99
N GLY A 258 -2.33 -7.87 4.66
CA GLY A 258 -2.64 -6.93 3.57
C GLY A 258 -2.84 -7.63 2.22
N VAL A 259 -1.98 -8.62 1.91
CA VAL A 259 -2.10 -9.42 0.69
C VAL A 259 -3.33 -10.31 0.69
N VAL A 260 -3.82 -10.78 1.84
CA VAL A 260 -5.16 -11.42 1.90
C VAL A 260 -6.24 -10.44 1.42
N GLY A 261 -6.17 -9.18 1.82
CA GLY A 261 -7.06 -8.12 1.32
C GLY A 261 -6.96 -7.94 -0.20
N ASP A 262 -5.76 -7.90 -0.76
CA ASP A 262 -5.54 -7.84 -2.22
C ASP A 262 -6.16 -9.05 -2.94
N LEU A 263 -5.99 -10.25 -2.38
CA LEU A 263 -6.58 -11.47 -2.90
C LEU A 263 -8.11 -11.44 -2.83
N CYS A 264 -8.70 -10.90 -1.77
CA CYS A 264 -10.15 -10.74 -1.64
C CYS A 264 -10.70 -9.83 -2.75
N ARG A 265 -10.03 -8.70 -3.01
CA ARG A 265 -10.39 -7.77 -4.10
C ARG A 265 -10.22 -8.40 -5.49
N ALA A 266 -9.14 -9.18 -5.68
CA ALA A 266 -8.82 -9.77 -6.99
C ALA A 266 -9.68 -11.00 -7.34
N LEU A 267 -9.98 -11.84 -6.35
CA LEU A 267 -10.62 -13.13 -6.54
C LEU A 267 -12.12 -13.11 -6.27
N GLU A 268 -12.61 -12.11 -5.53
CA GLU A 268 -14.00 -12.01 -5.10
C GLU A 268 -14.45 -13.36 -4.49
N ASP A 269 -15.58 -13.92 -4.93
CA ASP A 269 -16.14 -15.17 -4.45
C ASP A 269 -15.20 -16.38 -4.57
N LYS A 270 -14.20 -16.35 -5.47
CA LYS A 270 -13.25 -17.45 -5.67
C LYS A 270 -12.26 -17.62 -4.51
N ILE A 271 -12.16 -16.66 -3.59
CA ILE A 271 -11.34 -16.79 -2.37
C ILE A 271 -11.99 -17.74 -1.35
N LEU A 272 -13.31 -17.98 -1.45
CA LEU A 272 -14.12 -18.70 -0.47
C LEU A 272 -13.52 -20.04 0.02
N PRO A 273 -12.94 -20.91 -0.84
CA PRO A 273 -12.35 -22.18 -0.39
C PRO A 273 -11.20 -22.03 0.61
N TYR A 274 -10.56 -20.87 0.66
CA TYR A 274 -9.38 -20.59 1.48
C TYR A 274 -9.74 -19.82 2.77
N CYS A 275 -10.93 -19.21 2.84
CA CYS A 275 -11.34 -18.34 3.94
C CYS A 275 -11.37 -19.03 5.30
N ASP A 276 -11.70 -20.33 5.38
CA ASP A 276 -11.75 -21.02 6.67
C ASP A 276 -10.38 -21.11 7.35
N GLY A 277 -9.33 -21.44 6.59
CA GLY A 277 -7.97 -21.47 7.13
C GLY A 277 -7.44 -20.06 7.41
N ILE A 278 -7.73 -19.09 6.54
CA ILE A 278 -7.34 -17.69 6.75
C ILE A 278 -7.98 -17.14 8.02
N MET A 279 -9.31 -17.23 8.16
CA MET A 279 -10.03 -16.74 9.33
C MET A 279 -9.59 -17.42 10.62
N THR A 280 -9.31 -18.72 10.58
CA THR A 280 -8.76 -19.46 11.73
C THR A 280 -7.44 -18.84 12.19
N GLN A 281 -6.55 -18.52 11.25
CA GLN A 281 -5.25 -17.95 11.58
C GLN A 281 -5.37 -16.51 12.09
N LEU A 282 -6.13 -15.65 11.42
CA LEU A 282 -6.38 -14.27 11.85
C LEU A 282 -6.97 -14.18 13.27
N LEU A 283 -7.94 -15.04 13.58
CA LEU A 283 -8.55 -15.10 14.93
C LEU A 283 -7.56 -15.59 15.99
N LYS A 284 -6.69 -16.55 15.64
CA LYS A 284 -5.62 -17.04 16.53
C LYS A 284 -4.61 -15.94 16.82
N ASP A 285 -4.23 -15.15 15.82
CA ASP A 285 -3.30 -14.04 15.98
C ASP A 285 -3.86 -12.96 16.89
N LEU A 286 -5.11 -12.55 16.70
CA LEU A 286 -5.77 -11.58 17.57
C LEU A 286 -5.94 -12.08 19.02
N SER A 287 -6.01 -13.40 19.22
CA SER A 287 -6.09 -14.02 20.54
C SER A 287 -4.72 -14.19 21.22
N SER A 288 -3.62 -13.93 20.50
CA SER A 288 -2.26 -14.07 21.02
C SER A 288 -1.81 -12.84 21.76
N ASN A 289 -1.33 -13.02 22.99
CA ASN A 289 -0.70 -11.96 23.77
C ASN A 289 0.73 -11.62 23.29
N GLN A 290 1.28 -12.40 22.37
CA GLN A 290 2.62 -12.19 21.79
C GLN A 290 2.56 -11.39 20.48
N LEU A 291 1.37 -11.18 19.91
CA LEU A 291 1.22 -10.45 18.65
C LEU A 291 1.58 -8.98 18.85
N HIS A 292 2.45 -8.46 17.99
CA HIS A 292 2.76 -7.05 17.97
C HIS A 292 1.51 -6.22 17.64
N ARG A 293 1.33 -5.10 18.35
CA ARG A 293 0.11 -4.29 18.25
C ARG A 293 -0.22 -3.83 16.83
N SER A 294 0.80 -3.53 16.02
CA SER A 294 0.66 -3.03 14.64
C SER A 294 0.03 -4.03 13.66
N VAL A 295 -0.06 -5.31 14.02
CA VAL A 295 -0.70 -6.33 13.16
C VAL A 295 -2.23 -6.34 13.35
N LYS A 296 -2.74 -5.84 14.48
CA LYS A 296 -4.18 -5.86 14.78
C LYS A 296 -5.01 -5.01 13.80
N PRO A 297 -4.63 -3.74 13.49
CA PRO A 297 -5.41 -2.95 12.53
C PRO A 297 -5.56 -3.62 11.15
N PRO A 298 -4.49 -4.11 10.49
CA PRO A 298 -4.62 -4.83 9.22
C PRO A 298 -5.53 -6.05 9.30
N ILE A 299 -5.51 -6.81 10.41
CA ILE A 299 -6.39 -7.98 10.57
C ILE A 299 -7.86 -7.55 10.57
N PHE A 300 -8.19 -6.44 11.24
CA PHE A 300 -9.56 -5.94 11.25
C PHE A 300 -9.99 -5.46 9.86
N SER A 301 -9.17 -4.67 9.16
CA SER A 301 -9.43 -4.30 7.76
C SER A 301 -9.66 -5.52 6.88
N CYS A 302 -8.85 -6.56 7.06
CA CYS A 302 -8.95 -7.82 6.33
C CYS A 302 -10.27 -8.56 6.59
N PHE A 303 -10.89 -8.46 7.78
CA PHE A 303 -12.23 -9.00 8.00
C PHE A 303 -13.26 -8.32 7.10
N GLY A 304 -13.15 -7.00 6.93
CA GLY A 304 -13.98 -6.24 6.00
C GLY A 304 -13.79 -6.71 4.55
N ASP A 305 -12.54 -6.86 4.12
CA ASP A 305 -12.20 -7.32 2.76
C ASP A 305 -12.73 -8.73 2.47
N ILE A 306 -12.61 -9.66 3.43
CA ILE A 306 -13.15 -11.02 3.29
C ILE A 306 -14.68 -10.94 3.20
N ALA A 307 -15.33 -10.15 4.06
CA ALA A 307 -16.78 -10.01 4.06
C ALA A 307 -17.31 -9.41 2.75
N LEU A 308 -16.62 -8.42 2.18
CA LEU A 308 -16.92 -7.87 0.87
C LEU A 308 -16.80 -8.91 -0.25
N ALA A 309 -15.75 -9.74 -0.21
CA ALA A 309 -15.50 -10.73 -1.26
C ALA A 309 -16.48 -11.91 -1.24
N ILE A 310 -16.85 -12.42 -0.06
CA ILE A 310 -17.68 -13.63 0.06
C ILE A 310 -19.14 -13.36 0.42
N GLY A 311 -19.48 -12.11 0.70
CA GLY A 311 -20.81 -11.65 1.06
C GLY A 311 -21.43 -12.42 2.23
N GLU A 312 -22.65 -12.92 2.03
CA GLU A 312 -23.40 -13.63 3.06
C GLU A 312 -22.76 -14.94 3.57
N ASN A 313 -21.75 -15.47 2.86
CA ASN A 313 -20.97 -16.61 3.34
C ASN A 313 -20.12 -16.26 4.58
N PHE A 314 -19.93 -14.96 4.86
CA PHE A 314 -19.25 -14.48 6.05
C PHE A 314 -20.07 -14.70 7.34
N GLU A 315 -21.36 -15.08 7.23
CA GLU A 315 -22.25 -15.34 8.37
C GLU A 315 -21.61 -16.24 9.43
N LYS A 316 -20.94 -17.32 9.01
CA LYS A 316 -20.31 -18.29 9.93
C LYS A 316 -19.20 -17.68 10.77
N TYR A 317 -18.63 -16.54 10.36
CA TYR A 317 -17.56 -15.86 11.07
C TYR A 317 -18.06 -14.73 11.98
N LEU A 318 -19.30 -14.25 11.81
CA LEU A 318 -19.84 -13.11 12.59
C LEU A 318 -19.73 -13.33 14.10
N ILE A 319 -20.01 -14.55 14.57
CA ILE A 319 -19.95 -14.90 15.99
C ILE A 319 -18.55 -14.78 16.59
N TYR A 320 -17.50 -14.83 15.77
CA TYR A 320 -16.10 -14.71 16.20
C TYR A 320 -15.55 -13.31 15.92
N ALA A 321 -15.83 -12.75 14.73
CA ALA A 321 -15.30 -11.45 14.31
C ALA A 321 -15.91 -10.28 15.09
N MET A 322 -17.24 -10.28 15.30
CA MET A 322 -17.93 -9.14 15.92
C MET A 322 -17.53 -8.90 17.39
N PRO A 323 -17.38 -9.93 18.24
CA PRO A 323 -16.86 -9.73 19.60
C PRO A 323 -15.44 -9.16 19.63
N MET A 324 -14.58 -9.56 18.70
CA MET A 324 -13.20 -9.05 18.61
C MET A 324 -13.17 -7.59 18.19
N LEU A 325 -13.99 -7.21 17.20
CA LEU A 325 -14.17 -5.81 16.78
C LEU A 325 -14.72 -4.95 17.92
N GLN A 326 -15.71 -5.45 18.67
CA GLN A 326 -16.28 -4.73 19.81
C GLN A 326 -15.22 -4.53 20.91
N SER A 327 -14.48 -5.57 21.27
CA SER A 327 -13.42 -5.46 22.28
C SER A 327 -12.32 -4.47 21.88
N ALA A 328 -11.97 -4.41 20.59
CA ALA A 328 -10.98 -3.47 20.08
C ALA A 328 -11.52 -2.04 20.03
N ALA A 329 -12.79 -1.86 19.66
CA ALA A 329 -13.49 -0.58 19.67
C ALA A 329 -13.51 0.02 21.08
N ASP A 330 -13.91 -0.77 22.09
CA ASP A 330 -13.92 -0.36 23.49
C ASP A 330 -12.52 0.04 23.98
N LEU A 331 -11.49 -0.72 23.61
CA LEU A 331 -10.10 -0.39 23.94
C LEU A 331 -9.67 0.95 23.32
N SER A 332 -9.98 1.16 22.05
CA SER A 332 -9.60 2.38 21.30
C SER A 332 -10.33 3.65 21.77
N ALA A 333 -11.53 3.51 22.34
CA ALA A 333 -12.29 4.61 22.90
C ALA A 333 -11.76 5.09 24.26
N HIS A 334 -11.07 4.22 25.00
CA HIS A 334 -10.50 4.52 26.33
C HIS A 334 -8.98 4.73 26.32
N ALA A 335 -8.34 4.58 25.16
CA ALA A 335 -6.92 4.87 24.99
C ALA A 335 -6.69 6.38 25.14
N ALA A 336 -6.14 6.81 26.27
CA ALA A 336 -5.62 8.17 26.40
C ALA A 336 -4.32 8.26 25.60
N ALA A 337 -4.27 9.13 24.58
CA ALA A 337 -3.05 9.40 23.83
C ALA A 337 -1.98 9.96 24.78
N ALA A 338 -1.01 9.13 25.15
CA ALA A 338 0.10 9.53 26.01
C ALA A 338 1.20 10.27 25.21
N ASP A 339 1.31 9.95 23.92
CA ASP A 339 2.25 10.50 22.96
C ASP A 339 1.69 10.38 21.51
N ASP A 340 2.39 11.01 20.57
CA ASP A 340 2.00 11.04 19.15
C ASP A 340 2.01 9.64 18.50
N GLU A 341 2.90 8.73 18.92
CA GLU A 341 2.97 7.35 18.39
C GLU A 341 1.74 6.53 18.80
N MET A 342 1.30 6.69 20.05
CA MET A 342 0.09 6.04 20.55
C MET A 342 -1.16 6.60 19.89
N LEU A 343 -1.18 7.90 19.57
CA LEU A 343 -2.27 8.53 18.82
C LEU A 343 -2.35 7.96 17.39
N ASP A 344 -1.23 7.90 16.67
CA ASP A 344 -1.17 7.32 15.31
C ASP A 344 -1.63 5.86 15.32
N TYR A 345 -1.10 5.05 16.23
CA TYR A 345 -1.55 3.66 16.39
C TYR A 345 -3.05 3.55 16.69
N THR A 346 -3.58 4.43 17.55
CA THR A 346 -5.00 4.42 17.92
C THR A 346 -5.88 4.77 16.71
N ASN A 347 -5.46 5.73 15.88
CA ASN A 347 -6.17 6.06 14.64
C ASN A 347 -6.09 4.94 13.61
N GLN A 348 -4.94 4.29 13.44
CA GLN A 348 -4.82 3.09 12.59
C GLN A 348 -5.77 1.99 13.07
N LEU A 349 -5.81 1.72 14.38
CA LEU A 349 -6.72 0.73 14.97
C LEU A 349 -8.19 1.08 14.71
N ARG A 350 -8.58 2.35 14.90
CA ARG A 350 -9.94 2.83 14.62
C ARG A 350 -10.29 2.66 13.15
N ASN A 351 -9.40 3.04 12.23
CA ASN A 351 -9.61 2.83 10.79
C ASN A 351 -9.82 1.36 10.47
N GLY A 352 -8.97 0.45 10.97
CA GLY A 352 -9.15 -0.98 10.70
C GLY A 352 -10.48 -1.54 11.22
N ILE A 353 -10.95 -1.08 12.38
CA ILE A 353 -12.27 -1.46 12.92
C ILE A 353 -13.41 -0.91 12.06
N LEU A 354 -13.31 0.36 11.64
CA LEU A 354 -14.32 1.02 10.82
C LEU A 354 -14.41 0.39 9.42
N GLU A 355 -13.27 0.11 8.78
CA GLU A 355 -13.19 -0.63 7.52
C GLU A 355 -13.80 -2.03 7.65
N ALA A 356 -13.57 -2.72 8.76
CA ALA A 356 -14.21 -4.00 9.03
C ALA A 356 -15.74 -3.89 9.09
N TYR A 357 -16.27 -2.91 9.84
CA TYR A 357 -17.71 -2.70 9.92
C TYR A 357 -18.32 -2.32 8.57
N SER A 358 -17.67 -1.41 7.83
CA SER A 358 -18.08 -1.02 6.48
C SER A 358 -18.12 -2.24 5.56
N GLY A 359 -17.03 -3.03 5.51
CA GLY A 359 -16.94 -4.21 4.65
C GLY A 359 -17.95 -5.31 5.02
N ILE A 360 -18.22 -5.53 6.31
CA ILE A 360 -19.25 -6.48 6.76
C ILE A 360 -20.65 -5.98 6.39
N LEU A 361 -20.97 -4.71 6.59
CA LEU A 361 -22.27 -4.13 6.22
C LEU A 361 -22.49 -4.24 4.71
N GLN A 362 -21.52 -3.77 3.93
CA GLN A 362 -21.58 -3.80 2.47
C GLN A 362 -21.60 -5.23 1.91
N GLY A 363 -20.86 -6.17 2.49
CA GLY A 363 -20.85 -7.58 2.06
C GLY A 363 -22.22 -8.27 2.25
N PHE A 364 -23.00 -7.87 3.24
CA PHE A 364 -24.37 -8.36 3.45
C PHE A 364 -25.43 -7.50 2.77
N LYS A 365 -25.04 -6.43 2.06
CA LYS A 365 -25.99 -5.57 1.37
C LYS A 365 -26.78 -6.38 0.34
N SER A 366 -28.08 -6.15 0.30
CA SER A 366 -29.00 -6.88 -0.59
C SER A 366 -29.09 -8.41 -0.35
N SER A 367 -28.48 -8.95 0.71
CA SER A 367 -28.68 -10.34 1.14
C SER A 367 -29.95 -10.46 1.99
N PRO A 368 -30.68 -11.59 1.93
CA PRO A 368 -31.75 -11.86 2.89
C PRO A 368 -31.25 -11.96 4.35
N LYS A 369 -29.94 -12.14 4.56
CA LYS A 369 -29.32 -12.30 5.88
C LYS A 369 -28.91 -10.99 6.53
N THR A 370 -29.18 -9.84 5.92
CA THR A 370 -28.89 -8.52 6.51
C THR A 370 -29.46 -8.35 7.93
N GLN A 371 -30.60 -8.99 8.22
CA GLN A 371 -31.23 -8.95 9.55
C GLN A 371 -30.33 -9.48 10.67
N LEU A 372 -29.36 -10.36 10.36
CA LEU A 372 -28.40 -10.87 11.35
C LEU A 372 -27.49 -9.77 11.89
N LEU A 373 -27.31 -8.67 11.14
CA LEU A 373 -26.48 -7.54 11.54
C LEU A 373 -27.18 -6.59 12.52
N MET A 374 -28.52 -6.67 12.64
CA MET A 374 -29.31 -5.81 13.51
C MET A 374 -28.87 -5.88 14.98
N GLN A 375 -28.46 -7.06 15.46
CA GLN A 375 -28.01 -7.24 16.83
C GLN A 375 -26.71 -6.49 17.15
N TYR A 376 -25.92 -6.15 16.13
CA TYR A 376 -24.64 -5.48 16.29
C TYR A 376 -24.72 -3.97 16.04
N ALA A 377 -25.78 -3.49 15.38
CA ALA A 377 -25.98 -2.07 15.06
C ALA A 377 -25.88 -1.13 16.28
N PRO A 378 -26.42 -1.45 17.47
CA PRO A 378 -26.25 -0.59 18.65
C PRO A 378 -24.78 -0.42 19.06
N ASN A 379 -23.97 -1.47 18.98
CA ASN A 379 -22.56 -1.40 19.36
C ASN A 379 -21.74 -0.56 18.36
N ILE A 380 -22.07 -0.66 17.07
CA ILE A 380 -21.46 0.18 16.02
C ILE A 380 -21.79 1.66 16.28
N LEU A 381 -23.06 1.99 16.53
CA LEU A 381 -23.47 3.37 16.83
C LEU A 381 -22.82 3.89 18.12
N ASN A 382 -22.73 3.09 19.17
CA ASN A 382 -22.05 3.47 20.41
C ASN A 382 -20.56 3.78 20.17
N PHE A 383 -19.89 3.01 19.29
CA PHE A 383 -18.51 3.27 18.92
C PHE A 383 -18.37 4.60 18.16
N LEU A 384 -19.23 4.84 17.15
CA LEU A 384 -19.25 6.11 16.40
C LEU A 384 -19.52 7.31 17.33
N ASP A 385 -20.45 7.17 18.26
CA ASP A 385 -20.75 8.20 19.25
C ASP A 385 -19.57 8.45 20.20
N ALA A 386 -18.85 7.40 20.61
CA ALA A 386 -17.64 7.54 21.42
C ALA A 386 -16.52 8.28 20.67
N LEU A 387 -16.30 7.95 19.39
CA LEU A 387 -15.34 8.67 18.54
C LEU A 387 -15.69 10.14 18.42
N TYR A 388 -16.94 10.45 18.10
CA TYR A 388 -17.40 11.83 17.96
C TYR A 388 -17.31 12.63 19.26
N ASN A 389 -17.71 12.03 20.39
CA ASN A 389 -17.67 12.69 21.69
C ASN A 389 -16.23 12.88 22.20
N GLY A 390 -15.32 11.98 21.84
CA GLY A 390 -13.90 12.08 22.19
C GLY A 390 -13.16 13.24 21.50
N LYS A 391 -13.62 13.65 20.31
CA LYS A 391 -13.04 14.76 19.51
C LYS A 391 -11.54 14.64 19.22
N ASP A 392 -11.03 13.41 19.24
CA ASP A 392 -9.61 13.09 19.08
C ASP A 392 -9.44 12.10 17.93
N MET A 393 -9.74 12.54 16.70
CA MET A 393 -9.63 11.73 15.49
C MET A 393 -9.13 12.59 14.32
N ASP A 394 -8.34 11.98 13.42
CA ASP A 394 -7.92 12.63 12.19
C ASP A 394 -9.01 12.59 11.10
N ASP A 395 -8.78 13.31 10.01
CA ASP A 395 -9.71 13.41 8.89
C ASP A 395 -10.00 12.05 8.22
N THR A 396 -9.03 11.12 8.27
CA THR A 396 -9.20 9.77 7.71
C THR A 396 -10.18 8.94 8.54
N VAL A 397 -10.00 8.94 9.86
CA VAL A 397 -10.93 8.30 10.80
C VAL A 397 -12.30 8.96 10.72
N MET A 398 -12.36 10.29 10.64
CA MET A 398 -13.61 11.03 10.51
C MET A 398 -14.38 10.64 9.23
N LYS A 399 -13.70 10.63 8.07
CA LYS A 399 -14.26 10.19 6.78
C LYS A 399 -14.77 8.75 6.83
N THR A 400 -14.00 7.85 7.41
CA THR A 400 -14.35 6.41 7.47
C THR A 400 -15.51 6.19 8.44
N ALA A 401 -15.53 6.89 9.58
CA ALA A 401 -16.60 6.81 10.56
C ALA A 401 -17.94 7.30 10.02
N ILE A 402 -17.96 8.44 9.30
CA ILE A 402 -19.19 8.92 8.67
C ILE A 402 -19.64 7.98 7.53
N GLY A 403 -18.69 7.36 6.83
CA GLY A 403 -18.94 6.28 5.88
C GLY A 403 -19.65 5.09 6.52
N VAL A 404 -19.16 4.59 7.66
CA VAL A 404 -19.81 3.48 8.40
C VAL A 404 -21.23 3.83 8.83
N LEU A 405 -21.48 5.08 9.25
CA LEU A 405 -22.85 5.52 9.60
C LEU A 405 -23.77 5.45 8.38
N GLY A 406 -23.29 5.88 7.21
CA GLY A 406 -24.02 5.77 5.96
C GLY A 406 -24.23 4.33 5.52
N ASP A 407 -23.22 3.46 5.65
CA ASP A 407 -23.30 2.03 5.31
C ASP A 407 -24.32 1.32 6.19
N LEU A 408 -24.35 1.64 7.49
CA LEU A 408 -25.31 1.10 8.44
C LEU A 408 -26.74 1.49 8.05
N ALA A 409 -26.94 2.76 7.69
CA ALA A 409 -28.24 3.26 7.24
C ALA A 409 -28.68 2.62 5.91
N ASP A 410 -27.78 2.55 4.92
CA ASP A 410 -28.09 2.03 3.59
C ASP A 410 -28.32 0.50 3.61
N THR A 411 -27.57 -0.22 4.45
CA THR A 411 -27.66 -1.68 4.57
C THR A 411 -28.90 -2.12 5.35
N LEU A 412 -29.14 -1.54 6.53
CA LEU A 412 -30.24 -1.94 7.41
C LEU A 412 -31.57 -1.23 7.10
N GLY A 413 -31.53 -0.16 6.31
CA GLY A 413 -32.69 0.59 5.86
C GLY A 413 -33.57 1.08 7.02
N VAL A 414 -34.88 0.89 6.86
CA VAL A 414 -35.92 1.34 7.81
C VAL A 414 -35.72 0.81 9.24
N HIS A 415 -35.00 -0.30 9.40
CA HIS A 415 -34.72 -0.87 10.72
C HIS A 415 -33.62 -0.11 11.48
N ALA A 416 -32.70 0.57 10.77
CA ALA A 416 -31.70 1.45 11.39
C ALA A 416 -32.25 2.83 11.74
N GLY A 417 -33.29 3.31 11.04
CA GLY A 417 -33.87 4.64 11.25
C GLY A 417 -34.15 5.00 12.71
N PRO A 418 -34.84 4.13 13.49
CA PRO A 418 -35.08 4.37 14.92
C PRO A 418 -33.81 4.45 15.76
N LEU A 419 -32.81 3.61 15.48
CA LEU A 419 -31.54 3.58 16.24
C LEU A 419 -30.73 4.86 15.98
N ILE A 420 -30.59 5.25 14.71
CA ILE A 420 -29.91 6.48 14.30
C ILE A 420 -30.63 7.71 14.88
N ASN A 421 -31.97 7.70 14.90
CA ASN A 421 -32.74 8.83 15.44
C ASN A 421 -32.56 9.05 16.94
N GLN A 422 -32.32 7.97 17.70
CA GLN A 422 -32.08 8.02 19.13
C GLN A 422 -30.67 8.55 19.46
N SER A 423 -29.70 8.38 18.56
CA SER A 423 -28.37 8.96 18.75
C SER A 423 -28.33 10.44 18.39
N ILE A 424 -28.16 11.28 19.42
CA ILE A 424 -27.94 12.72 19.25
C ILE A 424 -26.54 13.00 18.69
N SER A 425 -25.55 12.21 19.11
CA SER A 425 -24.14 12.37 18.69
C SER A 425 -23.99 12.10 17.20
N SER A 426 -24.58 11.03 16.67
CA SER A 426 -24.55 10.72 15.24
C SER A 426 -25.15 11.83 14.36
N LYS A 427 -26.21 12.52 14.81
CA LYS A 427 -26.80 13.66 14.08
C LYS A 427 -25.85 14.86 14.01
N LYS A 428 -25.29 15.23 15.16
CA LYS A 428 -24.31 16.33 15.22
C LYS A 428 -23.04 16.00 14.46
N PHE A 429 -22.61 14.74 14.50
CA PHE A 429 -21.46 14.26 13.75
C PHE A 429 -21.64 14.45 12.25
N LEU A 430 -22.80 14.07 11.71
CA LEU A 430 -23.14 14.30 10.31
C LEU A 430 -23.12 15.79 9.94
N GLU A 431 -23.71 16.65 10.77
CA GLU A 431 -23.72 18.11 10.55
C GLU A 431 -22.31 18.69 10.50
N GLU A 432 -21.42 18.25 11.39
CA GLU A 432 -20.02 18.67 11.43
C GLU A 432 -19.24 18.19 10.19
N CYS A 433 -19.44 16.94 9.77
CA CYS A 433 -18.80 16.44 8.55
C CYS A 433 -19.28 17.17 7.28
N LEU A 434 -20.57 17.54 7.20
CA LEU A 434 -21.12 18.34 6.10
C LEU A 434 -20.55 19.77 6.06
N ALA A 435 -20.12 20.27 7.22
CA ALA A 435 -19.49 21.58 7.37
C ALA A 435 -17.95 21.53 7.27
N SER A 436 -17.35 20.35 7.07
CA SER A 436 -15.90 20.20 6.95
C SER A 436 -15.36 20.94 5.72
N ASP A 437 -14.15 21.49 5.88
CA ASP A 437 -13.39 22.09 4.79
C ASP A 437 -12.68 21.02 3.92
N ASP A 438 -12.56 19.77 4.41
CA ASP A 438 -12.04 18.64 3.64
C ASP A 438 -13.10 18.15 2.62
N PRO A 439 -12.81 18.22 1.30
CA PRO A 439 -13.74 17.76 0.27
C PRO A 439 -14.12 16.27 0.38
N LEU A 440 -13.20 15.40 0.79
CA LEU A 440 -13.42 13.96 0.90
C LEU A 440 -14.31 13.60 2.08
N VAL A 441 -14.13 14.30 3.21
CA VAL A 441 -15.02 14.15 4.39
C VAL A 441 -16.43 14.61 4.02
N LYS A 442 -16.53 15.76 3.35
CA LYS A 442 -17.81 16.33 2.93
C LYS A 442 -18.56 15.46 1.93
N GLU A 443 -17.86 14.91 0.94
CA GLU A 443 -18.43 13.96 -0.03
C GLU A 443 -19.00 12.72 0.66
N SER A 444 -18.23 12.11 1.59
CA SER A 444 -18.67 10.96 2.39
C SER A 444 -19.91 11.31 3.23
N ALA A 445 -19.93 12.51 3.83
CA ALA A 445 -21.05 12.98 4.63
C ALA A 445 -22.31 13.27 3.80
N ASP A 446 -22.17 13.84 2.60
CA ASP A 446 -23.28 14.08 1.69
C ASP A 446 -23.94 12.76 1.26
N TRP A 447 -23.14 11.73 0.97
CA TRP A 447 -23.63 10.38 0.71
C TRP A 447 -24.35 9.78 1.94
N ALA A 448 -23.72 9.83 3.12
CA ALA A 448 -24.30 9.30 4.36
C ALA A 448 -25.63 9.99 4.69
N ARG A 449 -25.76 11.31 4.48
CA ARG A 449 -27.01 12.06 4.66
C ARG A 449 -28.14 11.47 3.81
N VAL A 450 -27.88 11.12 2.56
CA VAL A 450 -28.88 10.55 1.66
C VAL A 450 -29.33 9.17 2.15
N ALA A 451 -28.38 8.31 2.54
CA ALA A 451 -28.67 6.99 3.10
C ALA A 451 -29.51 7.07 4.39
N ILE A 452 -29.08 7.92 5.34
CA ILE A 452 -29.78 8.14 6.61
C ILE A 452 -31.19 8.69 6.38
N SER A 453 -31.35 9.64 5.46
CA SER A 453 -32.66 10.21 5.15
C SER A 453 -33.63 9.15 4.62
N ARG A 454 -33.16 8.21 3.78
CA ARG A 454 -33.96 7.07 3.31
C ARG A 454 -34.32 6.12 4.45
N ALA A 455 -33.35 5.78 5.29
CA ALA A 455 -33.55 4.89 6.45
C ALA A 455 -34.52 5.46 7.50
N VAL A 456 -34.56 6.78 7.66
CA VAL A 456 -35.43 7.46 8.64
C VAL A 456 -36.83 7.74 8.09
N SER A 457 -36.98 7.91 6.77
CA SER A 457 -38.25 8.28 6.14
C SER A 457 -39.09 7.09 5.66
N GLY A 458 -38.47 5.94 5.40
CA GLY A 458 -39.17 4.67 5.13
C GLY A 458 -39.62 4.00 6.41
#